data_AF-A0A1S9IA30-F1
#
_entry.id   AF-A0A1S9IA30-F1
#
_cell.length_a   1.000
_cell.length_b   1.000
_cell.length_c   1.000
_cell.angle_alpha   90.00
_cell.angle_beta   90.00
_cell.angle_gamma   90.00
#
_symmetry.space_group_name_H-M   'P 1'
#
loop_
_entity.id
_entity.type
_entity.pdbx_description
1 polymer ?
#
loop_
_entity_poly.entity_id
_entity_poly.type
_entity_poly.pdbx_seq_one_letter_code
_entity_poly.pdbx_strand_id
1 'polypeptide(L)'
;MNKGKKLILAGVVICLLSVIGIYKYLDTNYKNYFTISDVKWDGDARWWTENSGGNEYNIKFKHFNGKCIKKINFNKSNCDIKINSKTQSGDLNIKIYDSEKILFNKNGILDEIIKISNIHNKGVKIEITGKEAKSGYFKLKAM
;
A
#
# COMPACT_ATOMS: atom_id res chain seq x y z
N MET A 1 46.33 -15.94 -5.47
CA MET A 1 44.92 -16.00 -5.91
C MET A 1 44.87 -15.87 -7.44
N ASN A 2 44.48 -16.94 -8.16
CA ASN A 2 44.58 -17.04 -9.63
C ASN A 2 43.82 -15.93 -10.37
N LYS A 3 44.40 -15.42 -11.46
CA LYS A 3 43.86 -14.29 -12.27
C LYS A 3 42.39 -14.47 -12.67
N GLY A 4 41.96 -15.71 -12.95
CA GLY A 4 40.55 -16.02 -13.28
C GLY A 4 39.55 -15.78 -12.13
N LYS A 5 39.95 -15.94 -10.87
CA LYS A 5 39.05 -15.69 -9.71
C LYS A 5 38.76 -14.20 -9.50
N LYS A 6 39.67 -13.31 -9.92
CA LYS A 6 39.50 -11.85 -9.81
C LYS A 6 38.48 -11.30 -10.84
N LEU A 7 38.46 -11.86 -12.05
CA LEU A 7 37.52 -11.46 -13.12
C LEU A 7 36.08 -11.84 -12.78
N ILE A 8 35.87 -13.04 -12.23
CA ILE A 8 34.54 -13.51 -11.80
C ILE A 8 34.02 -12.62 -10.66
N LEU A 9 34.86 -12.31 -9.67
CA LEU A 9 34.46 -11.46 -8.55
C LEU A 9 34.12 -10.03 -9.00
N ALA A 10 34.89 -9.46 -9.94
CA ALA A 10 34.60 -8.13 -10.49
C ALA A 10 33.28 -8.11 -11.28
N GLY A 11 32.99 -9.14 -12.09
CA GLY A 11 31.73 -9.24 -12.83
C GLY A 11 30.51 -9.34 -11.90
N VAL A 12 30.60 -10.12 -10.82
CA VAL A 12 29.52 -10.26 -9.83
C VAL A 12 29.24 -8.94 -9.10
N VAL A 13 30.28 -8.20 -8.73
CA VAL A 13 30.13 -6.89 -8.07
C VAL A 13 29.49 -5.85 -8.99
N ILE A 14 29.86 -5.82 -10.28
CA ILE A 14 29.27 -4.89 -11.25
C ILE A 14 27.79 -5.20 -11.49
N CYS A 15 27.40 -6.48 -11.59
CA CYS A 15 25.99 -6.87 -11.71
C CYS A 15 25.16 -6.52 -10.47
N LEU A 16 25.72 -6.64 -9.27
CA LEU A 16 25.02 -6.25 -8.04
C LEU A 16 24.83 -4.74 -7.96
N LEU A 17 25.85 -3.95 -8.33
CA LEU A 17 25.77 -2.49 -8.32
C LEU A 17 24.81 -1.94 -9.39
N SER A 18 24.72 -2.56 -10.56
CA SER A 18 23.79 -2.14 -11.61
C SER A 18 22.33 -2.42 -11.24
N VAL A 19 22.03 -3.55 -10.58
CA VAL A 19 20.68 -3.84 -10.05
C VAL A 19 20.26 -2.83 -8.98
N ILE A 20 21.18 -2.46 -8.07
CA ILE A 20 20.91 -1.47 -7.01
C ILE A 20 20.69 -0.07 -7.60
N GLY A 21 21.48 0.32 -8.60
CA GLY A 21 21.37 1.63 -9.27
C GLY A 21 20.04 1.81 -10.00
N ILE A 22 19.57 0.78 -10.71
CA ILE A 22 18.28 0.79 -11.42
C ILE A 22 17.12 0.87 -10.42
N TYR A 23 17.18 0.15 -9.30
CA TYR A 23 16.13 0.17 -8.28
C TYR A 23 15.94 1.57 -7.68
N LYS A 24 17.04 2.27 -7.36
CA LYS A 24 16.98 3.66 -6.87
C LYS A 24 16.51 4.67 -7.92
N TYR A 25 16.90 4.49 -9.19
CA TYR A 25 16.54 5.41 -10.27
C TYR A 25 15.06 5.33 -10.67
N LEU A 26 14.48 4.13 -10.62
CA LEU A 26 13.06 3.94 -10.85
C LEU A 26 12.22 4.49 -9.69
N ASP A 27 12.67 4.32 -8.44
CA ASP A 27 11.97 4.84 -7.25
C ASP A 27 11.89 6.37 -7.21
N THR A 28 12.90 7.08 -7.74
CA THR A 28 12.99 8.55 -7.72
C THR A 28 12.19 9.26 -8.83
N ASN A 29 11.79 8.58 -9.90
CA ASN A 29 11.09 9.20 -11.03
C ASN A 29 9.54 9.09 -10.99
N TYR A 30 8.97 8.36 -10.04
CA TYR A 30 7.52 8.38 -9.85
C TYR A 30 7.10 9.59 -9.02
N LYS A 31 6.35 10.52 -9.63
CA LYS A 31 5.61 11.54 -8.88
C LYS A 31 4.54 10.83 -8.03
N ASN A 32 4.92 10.46 -6.81
CA ASN A 32 4.00 9.88 -5.85
C ASN A 32 3.00 10.95 -5.37
N TYR A 33 1.71 10.64 -5.39
CA TYR A 33 0.60 11.50 -4.95
C TYR A 33 0.35 11.35 -3.46
N PHE A 34 0.78 10.21 -2.88
CA PHE A 34 0.79 10.01 -1.45
C PHE A 34 1.95 9.12 -1.01
N THR A 35 2.24 9.21 0.29
CA THR A 35 3.04 8.23 1.03
C THR A 35 2.14 7.51 2.04
N ILE A 36 2.49 6.27 2.37
CA ILE A 36 1.75 5.48 3.36
C ILE A 36 2.71 5.02 4.45
N SER A 37 2.24 5.05 5.70
CA SER A 37 3.01 4.61 6.85
C SER A 37 2.14 3.84 7.84
N ASP A 38 2.79 2.96 8.60
CA ASP A 38 2.11 2.10 9.56
C ASP A 38 1.67 2.88 10.80
N VAL A 39 0.48 2.58 11.31
CA VAL A 39 -0.04 3.16 12.56
C VAL A 39 -0.35 2.09 13.58
N LYS A 40 -1.14 1.09 13.21
CA LYS A 40 -1.51 -0.01 14.10
C LYS A 40 -1.74 -1.29 13.31
N TRP A 41 -1.19 -2.39 13.82
CA TRP A 41 -1.51 -3.74 13.38
C TRP A 41 -2.06 -4.52 14.58
N ASP A 42 -3.23 -5.13 14.40
CA ASP A 42 -3.93 -5.88 15.44
C ASP A 42 -4.83 -6.92 14.78
N GLY A 43 -4.25 -8.04 14.35
CA GLY A 43 -4.99 -9.10 13.68
C GLY A 43 -4.15 -10.32 13.33
N ASP A 44 -4.84 -11.43 13.13
CA ASP A 44 -4.29 -12.65 12.54
C ASP A 44 -4.44 -12.59 11.02
N ALA A 45 -3.32 -12.73 10.31
CA ALA A 45 -3.30 -12.72 8.85
C ALA A 45 -2.41 -13.84 8.29
N ARG A 46 -2.90 -14.49 7.23
CA ARG A 46 -2.13 -15.48 6.47
C ARG A 46 -1.94 -15.03 5.04
N TRP A 47 -0.71 -15.15 4.56
CA TRP A 47 -0.27 -14.73 3.22
C TRP A 47 -0.60 -13.25 2.95
N TRP A 48 -0.39 -12.42 3.98
CA TRP A 48 -0.50 -10.98 3.85
C TRP A 48 0.65 -10.44 3.01
N THR A 49 0.32 -9.80 1.90
CA THR A 49 1.28 -9.08 1.07
C THR A 49 0.84 -7.64 0.96
N GLU A 50 1.77 -6.73 1.16
CA GLU A 50 1.56 -5.30 1.10
C GLU A 50 2.53 -4.69 0.08
N ASN A 51 2.01 -3.91 -0.85
CA ASN A 51 2.81 -3.20 -1.84
C ASN A 51 2.33 -1.75 -1.91
N SER A 52 3.27 -0.81 -1.81
CA SER A 52 3.05 0.61 -2.04
C SER A 52 4.02 1.10 -3.11
N GLY A 53 3.52 1.83 -4.10
CA GLY A 53 4.34 2.35 -5.19
C GLY A 53 3.49 2.90 -6.33
N GLY A 54 3.99 3.94 -7.02
CA GLY A 54 3.35 4.47 -8.23
C GLY A 54 1.90 4.90 -8.02
N ASN A 55 1.60 5.61 -6.92
CA ASN A 55 0.26 6.08 -6.53
C ASN A 55 -0.73 4.99 -6.16
N GLU A 56 -0.26 3.76 -5.96
CA GLU A 56 -1.08 2.63 -5.58
C GLU A 56 -0.63 2.06 -4.24
N TYR A 57 -1.61 1.62 -3.46
CA TYR A 57 -1.45 0.84 -2.26
C TYR A 57 -2.31 -0.42 -2.38
N ASN A 58 -1.70 -1.59 -2.24
CA ASN A 58 -2.34 -2.86 -2.52
C ASN A 58 -2.02 -3.87 -1.42
N ILE A 59 -3.07 -4.48 -0.89
CA ILE A 59 -3.01 -5.58 0.06
C ILE A 59 -3.69 -6.80 -0.57
N LYS A 60 -3.07 -7.96 -0.40
CA LYS A 60 -3.71 -9.26 -0.64
C LYS A 60 -3.51 -10.16 0.56
N PHE A 61 -4.48 -11.03 0.85
CA PHE A 61 -4.40 -11.99 1.94
C PHE A 61 -5.21 -13.25 1.64
N LYS A 62 -4.79 -14.39 2.20
CA LYS A 62 -5.58 -15.63 2.19
C LYS A 62 -6.57 -15.67 3.35
N HIS A 63 -6.18 -15.14 4.50
CA HIS A 63 -7.03 -15.01 5.68
C HIS A 63 -6.70 -13.71 6.41
N PHE A 64 -7.70 -13.01 6.90
CA PHE A 64 -7.54 -11.86 7.77
C PHE A 64 -8.68 -11.76 8.79
N ASN A 65 -8.33 -11.77 10.06
CA ASN A 65 -9.23 -11.52 11.17
C ASN A 65 -8.58 -10.51 12.13
N GLY A 66 -9.10 -9.28 12.13
CA GLY A 66 -8.54 -8.18 12.90
C GLY A 66 -8.57 -6.85 12.16
N LYS A 67 -7.63 -5.97 12.49
CA LYS A 67 -7.60 -4.57 12.10
C LYS A 67 -6.20 -4.11 11.73
N CYS A 68 -6.10 -3.43 10.59
CA CYS A 68 -4.90 -2.77 10.10
C CYS A 68 -5.20 -1.28 9.91
N ILE A 69 -4.41 -0.40 10.52
CA ILE A 69 -4.51 1.06 10.38
C ILE A 69 -3.22 1.59 9.77
N LYS A 70 -3.36 2.32 8.67
CA LYS A 70 -2.27 3.03 7.98
C LYS A 70 -2.59 4.51 7.90
N LYS A 71 -1.57 5.37 7.92
CA LYS A 71 -1.68 6.80 7.67
C LYS A 71 -1.32 7.07 6.22
N ILE A 72 -2.14 7.86 5.53
CA ILE A 72 -1.82 8.39 4.20
C ILE A 72 -1.44 9.87 4.35
N ASN A 73 -0.29 10.24 3.80
CA ASN A 73 0.05 11.66 3.61
C ASN A 73 -0.04 11.97 2.12
N PHE A 74 -0.98 12.83 1.74
CA PHE A 74 -1.16 13.27 0.36
C PHE A 74 -0.25 14.47 0.06
N ASN A 75 0.32 14.49 -1.14
CA ASN A 75 1.16 15.57 -1.63
C ASN A 75 0.33 16.71 -2.25
N LYS A 76 -0.95 16.46 -2.54
CA LYS A 76 -1.92 17.44 -3.06
C LYS A 76 -3.04 17.68 -2.05
N SER A 77 -3.58 18.89 -2.03
CA SER A 77 -4.71 19.29 -1.19
C SER A 77 -6.01 18.55 -1.51
N ASN A 78 -6.18 18.22 -2.78
CA ASN A 78 -7.34 17.56 -3.34
C ASN A 78 -6.87 16.39 -4.22
N CYS A 79 -7.47 15.23 -4.05
CA CYS A 79 -7.14 14.03 -4.79
C CYS A 79 -8.39 13.16 -4.94
N ASP A 80 -8.58 12.60 -6.14
CA ASP A 80 -9.55 11.54 -6.34
C ASP A 80 -8.88 10.20 -6.06
N ILE A 81 -9.61 9.31 -5.38
CA ILE A 81 -9.09 8.01 -4.96
C ILE A 81 -10.04 6.93 -5.41
N LYS A 82 -9.50 5.99 -6.18
CA LYS A 82 -10.18 4.74 -6.51
C LYS A 82 -9.93 3.71 -5.42
N ILE A 83 -11.02 3.14 -4.89
CA ILE A 83 -11.03 2.09 -3.89
C ILE A 83 -11.61 0.83 -4.51
N ASN A 84 -10.81 -0.23 -4.49
CA ASN A 84 -11.25 -1.55 -4.88
C ASN A 84 -11.05 -2.53 -3.74
N SER A 85 -12.05 -3.36 -3.47
CA SER A 85 -11.90 -4.47 -2.54
C SER A 85 -12.75 -5.65 -2.96
N LYS A 86 -12.32 -6.83 -2.56
CA LYS A 86 -13.10 -8.06 -2.67
C LYS A 86 -12.66 -9.01 -1.57
N THR A 87 -13.60 -9.79 -1.07
CA THR A 87 -13.34 -10.98 -0.26
C THR A 87 -14.22 -12.11 -0.80
N GLN A 88 -13.77 -13.36 -0.70
CA GLN A 88 -14.58 -14.51 -1.12
C GLN A 88 -15.62 -14.88 -0.06
N SER A 89 -15.27 -14.73 1.22
CA SER A 89 -16.15 -14.97 2.37
C SER A 89 -15.70 -14.13 3.56
N GLY A 90 -16.56 -14.03 4.57
CA GLY A 90 -16.34 -13.16 5.73
C GLY A 90 -16.51 -11.68 5.37
N ASP A 91 -16.25 -10.80 6.33
CA ASP A 91 -16.42 -9.36 6.16
C ASP A 91 -15.08 -8.66 5.94
N LEU A 92 -15.06 -7.71 5.01
CA LEU A 92 -13.93 -6.82 4.77
C LEU A 92 -14.45 -5.38 4.73
N ASN A 93 -14.28 -4.67 5.84
CA ASN A 93 -14.69 -3.27 5.97
C ASN A 93 -13.51 -2.33 5.75
N ILE A 94 -13.72 -1.34 4.88
CA ILE A 94 -12.77 -0.27 4.61
C ILE A 94 -13.33 1.03 5.14
N LYS A 95 -12.59 1.66 6.06
CA LYS A 95 -12.92 2.97 6.62
C LYS A 95 -11.79 3.95 6.35
N ILE A 96 -12.11 5.10 5.78
CA ILE A 96 -11.17 6.21 5.57
C ILE A 96 -11.68 7.41 6.34
N TYR A 97 -10.81 8.05 7.11
CA TYR A 97 -11.18 9.14 7.99
C TYR A 97 -10.00 10.07 8.24
N ASP A 98 -10.29 11.31 8.61
CA ASP A 98 -9.34 12.25 9.17
C ASP A 98 -9.65 12.49 10.67
N SER A 99 -9.02 13.49 11.28
CA SER A 99 -9.26 13.84 12.68
C SER A 99 -10.66 14.38 12.98
N GLU A 100 -11.39 14.85 11.96
CA GLU A 100 -12.67 15.54 12.11
C GLU A 100 -13.85 14.64 11.71
N LYS A 101 -13.70 13.83 10.66
CA LYS A 101 -14.82 13.07 10.08
C LYS A 101 -14.41 11.78 9.40
N ILE A 102 -15.43 10.93 9.22
CA ILE A 102 -15.36 9.75 8.35
C ILE A 102 -15.61 10.22 6.91
N LEU A 103 -14.69 9.87 6.01
CA LEU A 103 -14.73 10.20 4.59
C LEU A 103 -15.34 9.05 3.77
N PHE A 104 -15.12 7.81 4.22
CA PHE A 104 -15.63 6.60 3.59
C PHE A 104 -15.76 5.48 4.63
N ASN A 105 -16.82 4.68 4.54
CA ASN A 105 -16.98 3.49 5.37
C ASN A 105 -17.94 2.51 4.67
N LYS A 106 -17.40 1.46 4.05
CA LYS A 106 -18.20 0.41 3.41
C LYS A 106 -17.57 -0.97 3.61
N ASN A 107 -18.43 -1.99 3.62
CA ASN A 107 -18.06 -3.40 3.68
C ASN A 107 -18.26 -4.07 2.31
N GLY A 108 -17.47 -5.10 2.04
CA GLY A 108 -17.69 -6.05 0.95
C GLY A 108 -16.91 -5.76 -0.33
N ILE A 109 -17.56 -5.99 -1.47
CA ILE A 109 -16.98 -5.78 -2.80
C ILE A 109 -17.15 -4.31 -3.17
N LEU A 110 -16.04 -3.62 -3.45
CA LEU A 110 -16.01 -2.20 -3.74
C LEU A 110 -15.34 -1.94 -5.10
N ASP A 111 -15.90 -0.99 -5.85
CA ASP A 111 -15.32 -0.33 -7.02
C ASP A 111 -15.80 1.12 -7.04
N GLU A 112 -15.24 1.92 -6.14
CA GLU A 112 -15.75 3.26 -5.82
C GLU A 112 -14.67 4.31 -6.04
N ILE A 113 -15.08 5.51 -6.43
CA ILE A 113 -14.21 6.68 -6.50
C ILE A 113 -14.70 7.69 -5.48
N ILE A 114 -13.81 8.10 -4.59
CA ILE A 114 -14.09 9.18 -3.64
C ILE A 114 -13.20 10.37 -3.92
N LYS A 115 -13.75 11.57 -3.76
CA LYS A 115 -13.00 12.81 -3.79
C LYS A 115 -12.62 13.20 -2.38
N ILE A 116 -11.32 13.29 -2.11
CA ILE A 116 -10.83 13.83 -0.85
C ILE A 116 -10.33 15.24 -1.11
N SER A 117 -10.86 16.21 -0.36
CA SER A 117 -10.50 17.62 -0.47
C SER A 117 -10.05 18.20 0.86
N ASN A 118 -9.30 19.31 0.81
CA ASN A 118 -8.81 20.05 1.97
C ASN A 118 -7.93 19.21 2.91
N ILE A 119 -7.05 18.40 2.35
CA ILE A 119 -6.23 17.41 3.09
C ILE A 119 -4.99 18.03 3.75
N HIS A 120 -4.68 19.30 3.50
CA HIS A 120 -3.50 19.96 4.07
C HIS A 120 -3.45 19.77 5.60
N ASN A 121 -2.43 19.03 6.06
CA ASN A 121 -2.15 18.66 7.46
C ASN A 121 -3.16 17.75 8.19
N LYS A 122 -4.25 17.32 7.55
CA LYS A 122 -5.20 16.38 8.17
C LYS A 122 -4.69 14.97 7.93
N GLY A 123 -4.05 14.37 8.93
CA GLY A 123 -3.50 13.02 8.83
C GLY A 123 -4.58 11.98 8.53
N VAL A 124 -4.84 11.71 7.26
CA VAL A 124 -5.84 10.73 6.80
C VAL A 124 -5.39 9.34 7.18
N LYS A 125 -6.32 8.53 7.67
CA LYS A 125 -6.11 7.13 8.04
C LYS A 125 -6.99 6.23 7.20
N ILE A 126 -6.45 5.09 6.81
CA ILE A 126 -7.20 3.94 6.30
C ILE A 126 -7.22 2.92 7.42
N GLU A 127 -8.40 2.43 7.74
CA GLU A 127 -8.62 1.28 8.60
C GLU A 127 -9.27 0.16 7.79
N ILE A 128 -8.60 -0.98 7.77
CA ILE A 128 -9.01 -2.19 7.07
C ILE A 128 -9.32 -3.21 8.17
N THR A 129 -10.57 -3.62 8.26
CA THR A 129 -11.04 -4.57 9.27
C THR A 129 -11.56 -5.82 8.58
N GLY A 130 -10.95 -6.96 8.89
CA GLY A 130 -11.40 -8.29 8.47
C GLY A 130 -12.11 -8.99 9.62
N LYS A 131 -13.23 -9.65 9.35
CA LYS A 131 -13.83 -10.65 10.25
C LYS A 131 -13.95 -11.95 9.50
N GLU A 132 -13.08 -12.90 9.83
CA GLU A 132 -12.97 -14.17 9.11
C GLU A 132 -12.88 -13.99 7.58
N ALA A 133 -12.23 -12.91 7.13
CA ALA A 133 -12.13 -12.55 5.71
C ALA A 133 -11.19 -13.53 5.00
N LYS A 134 -11.64 -14.13 3.89
CA LYS A 134 -10.85 -15.14 3.16
C LYS A 134 -10.64 -14.76 1.71
N SER A 135 -9.42 -15.02 1.23
CA SER A 135 -9.00 -14.81 -0.16
C SER A 135 -9.38 -13.40 -0.65
N GLY A 136 -8.92 -12.39 0.06
CA GLY A 136 -9.32 -11.01 -0.15
C GLY A 136 -8.20 -10.11 -0.64
N TYR A 137 -8.60 -8.95 -1.15
CA TYR A 137 -7.69 -7.87 -1.47
C TYR A 137 -8.33 -6.51 -1.17
N PHE A 138 -7.48 -5.53 -0.95
CA PHE A 138 -7.81 -4.11 -0.91
C PHE A 138 -6.80 -3.35 -1.76
N LYS A 139 -7.29 -2.46 -2.61
CA LYS A 139 -6.47 -1.59 -3.43
C LYS A 139 -6.99 -0.16 -3.31
N LEU A 140 -6.06 0.75 -3.10
CA LEU A 140 -6.26 2.19 -3.14
C LEU A 140 -5.36 2.78 -4.22
N LYS A 141 -5.91 3.59 -5.11
CA LYS A 141 -5.16 4.28 -6.16
C LYS A 141 -5.51 5.76 -6.19
N ALA A 142 -4.52 6.62 -6.06
CA ALA A 142 -4.69 8.05 -6.34
C ALA A 142 -4.71 8.30 -7.85
N MET A 143 -5.59 9.20 -8.29
CA MET A 143 -5.80 9.58 -9.69
C MET A 143 -5.34 11.02 -9.95
#